data_AF-A0A2L0ENA0-F1
#
_entry.id   AF-A0A2L0ENA0-F1
#
_cell.length_a   1.000
_cell.length_b   1.000
_cell.length_c   1.000
_cell.angle_alpha   90.00
_cell.angle_beta   90.00
_cell.angle_gamma   90.00
#
_symmetry.space_group_name_H-M   'P 1'
#
loop_
_entity.id
_entity.type
_entity.pdbx_description
1 polymer ?
#
loop_
_entity_poly.entity_id
_entity_poly.type
_entity_poly.pdbx_seq_one_letter_code
_entity_poly.pdbx_strand_id
1 'polypeptide(L)'
;MNAAAVLIWLATVAAPIGALSAALVASRRLYGRRRFVIGTALLGALVYLPALLLEGFLQRWQGLDKTAGTLDAITLVYLFVVAAPLEQGLKVAAVAPIARLRPLDEPFDGIAYAAAAAFGFVSAHNAVYLWGRPLPSFDIVRAVLAVPAHLVFASLWGYALGRERERKRPLGGRRFNAAWIGAMLLNGAYDYIVFACRPVALLVAAPMLLGVGFIAFLAGRDLLRRGASPQSSRRRERRFLAQLGPPSLGSVREALRRTERPVTLTWIAFGALVTVGVMTTTLALAVALGHRFGVDFAAVDRGDASAAAAAPLLLLVAAAIAAFPVSGYLVARASSTGSVLEPAASAALAILGSLVLLGLAAPVAVVFATALAPIAFSLACAGAWIGTTR
;
A
#
# COMPACT_ATOMS: atom_id res chain seq x y z
N MET A 1 -15.82 -21.25 21.83
CA MET A 1 -16.42 -20.26 20.91
C MET A 1 -17.89 -20.60 20.77
N ASN A 2 -18.79 -19.61 20.74
CA ASN A 2 -20.21 -19.87 20.44
C ASN A 2 -20.42 -20.11 18.93
N ALA A 3 -21.58 -20.60 18.53
CA ALA A 3 -21.86 -20.93 17.12
C ALA A 3 -21.67 -19.73 16.17
N ALA A 4 -22.08 -18.53 16.59
CA ALA A 4 -21.89 -17.31 15.80
C ALA A 4 -20.40 -16.98 15.58
N ALA A 5 -19.57 -17.10 16.62
CA ALA A 5 -18.13 -16.88 16.52
C ALA A 5 -17.45 -17.90 15.60
N VAL A 6 -17.90 -19.16 15.60
CA VAL A 6 -17.40 -20.19 14.67
C VAL A 6 -17.77 -19.83 13.23
N LEU A 7 -19.00 -19.36 12.97
CA LEU A 7 -19.41 -18.92 11.64
C LEU A 7 -18.60 -17.71 11.14
N ILE A 8 -18.37 -16.72 12.00
CA ILE A 8 -17.53 -15.56 11.67
C ILE A 8 -16.10 -16.00 11.36
N TRP A 9 -15.52 -16.86 12.20
CA TRP A 9 -14.19 -17.43 11.97
C TRP A 9 -14.12 -18.15 10.62
N LEU A 10 -15.04 -19.07 10.34
CA LEU A 10 -15.12 -19.77 9.06
C LEU A 10 -15.25 -18.79 7.88
N ALA A 11 -16.08 -17.76 8.01
CA ALA A 11 -16.27 -16.75 6.96
C ALA A 11 -14.97 -15.98 6.68
N THR A 12 -14.23 -15.55 7.71
CA THR A 12 -12.95 -14.83 7.52
C THR A 12 -11.83 -15.68 6.92
N VAL A 13 -11.87 -17.00 7.16
CA VAL A 13 -10.93 -17.98 6.58
C VAL A 13 -11.31 -18.35 5.15
N ALA A 14 -12.61 -18.51 4.88
CA ALA A 14 -13.11 -18.92 3.57
C ALA A 14 -13.20 -17.77 2.56
N ALA A 15 -13.43 -16.53 3.00
CA ALA A 15 -13.60 -15.38 2.11
C ALA A 15 -12.44 -15.15 1.12
N PRO A 16 -11.14 -15.22 1.52
CA PRO A 16 -10.03 -15.07 0.58
C PRO A 16 -9.99 -16.20 -0.46
N ILE A 17 -10.29 -17.43 -0.06
CA ILE A 17 -10.37 -18.61 -0.95
C ILE A 17 -11.56 -18.47 -1.91
N GLY A 18 -12.69 -17.99 -1.42
CA GLY A 18 -13.89 -17.69 -2.20
C GLY A 18 -13.63 -16.61 -3.25
N ALA A 19 -12.94 -15.53 -2.87
CA ALA A 19 -12.52 -14.47 -3.79
C ALA A 19 -11.57 -14.99 -4.88
N LEU A 20 -10.59 -15.83 -4.52
CA LEU A 20 -9.71 -16.49 -5.48
C LEU A 20 -10.50 -17.39 -6.44
N SER A 21 -11.44 -18.17 -5.92
CA SER A 21 -12.28 -19.08 -6.70
C SER A 21 -13.16 -18.32 -7.68
N ALA A 22 -13.79 -17.23 -7.24
CA ALA A 22 -14.56 -16.33 -8.09
C ALA A 22 -13.68 -15.73 -9.22
N ALA A 23 -12.45 -15.29 -8.90
CA ALA A 23 -11.51 -14.79 -9.90
C ALA A 23 -11.10 -15.87 -10.93
N LEU A 24 -10.90 -17.12 -10.49
CA LEU A 24 -10.56 -18.25 -11.36
C LEU A 24 -11.73 -18.65 -12.29
N VAL A 25 -12.97 -18.49 -11.84
CA VAL A 25 -14.18 -18.75 -12.64
C VAL A 25 -14.42 -17.62 -13.62
N ALA A 26 -14.34 -16.36 -13.18
CA ALA A 26 -14.61 -15.19 -13.99
C ALA A 26 -13.52 -14.91 -15.06
N SER A 27 -12.27 -15.31 -14.81
CA SER A 27 -11.15 -15.01 -15.70
C SER A 27 -10.84 -16.15 -16.67
N ARG A 28 -11.19 -15.95 -17.96
CA ARG A 28 -10.79 -16.86 -19.05
C ARG A 28 -9.27 -17.03 -19.17
N ARG A 29 -8.48 -16.03 -18.79
CA ARG A 29 -7.00 -16.08 -18.82
C ARG A 29 -6.42 -17.05 -17.80
N LEU A 30 -7.07 -17.16 -16.64
CA LEU A 30 -6.62 -18.06 -15.59
C LEU A 30 -7.05 -19.51 -15.83
N TYR A 31 -8.00 -19.77 -16.75
CA TYR A 31 -8.53 -21.11 -17.05
C TYR A 31 -7.43 -22.15 -17.30
N GLY A 32 -6.50 -21.87 -18.21
CA GLY A 32 -5.37 -22.76 -18.53
C GLY A 32 -4.27 -22.83 -17.46
N ARG A 33 -4.40 -22.05 -16.37
CA ARG A 33 -3.39 -21.89 -15.31
C ARG A 33 -3.92 -22.20 -13.92
N ARG A 34 -5.20 -22.61 -13.79
CA ARG A 34 -5.90 -22.84 -12.51
C ARG A 34 -5.09 -23.69 -11.53
N ARG A 35 -4.55 -24.83 -11.99
CA ARG A 35 -3.74 -25.72 -11.15
C ARG A 35 -2.54 -25.03 -10.50
N PHE A 36 -1.90 -24.11 -11.23
CA PHE A 36 -0.74 -23.38 -10.72
C PHE A 36 -1.18 -22.30 -9.75
N VAL A 37 -2.25 -21.56 -10.06
CA VAL A 37 -2.82 -20.56 -9.16
C VAL A 37 -3.25 -21.21 -7.83
N ILE A 38 -3.95 -22.35 -7.90
CA ILE A 38 -4.35 -23.12 -6.72
C ILE A 38 -3.12 -23.63 -5.97
N GLY A 39 -2.15 -24.22 -6.68
CA GLY A 39 -0.88 -24.67 -6.09
C GLY A 39 -0.12 -23.55 -5.37
N THR A 40 -0.03 -22.36 -5.97
CA THR A 40 0.58 -21.18 -5.34
C THR A 40 -0.18 -20.74 -4.09
N ALA A 41 -1.52 -20.80 -4.11
CA ALA A 41 -2.32 -20.47 -2.93
C ALA A 41 -2.10 -21.49 -1.79
N LEU A 42 -2.06 -22.79 -2.11
CA LEU A 42 -1.75 -23.81 -1.12
C LEU A 42 -0.33 -23.64 -0.55
N LEU A 43 0.66 -23.33 -1.40
CA LEU A 43 2.00 -22.98 -0.95
C LEU A 43 1.98 -21.72 -0.08
N GLY A 44 1.19 -20.70 -0.44
CA GLY A 44 0.98 -19.49 0.34
C GLY A 44 0.47 -19.77 1.75
N ALA A 45 -0.51 -20.66 1.89
CA ALA A 45 -1.01 -21.12 3.18
C ALA A 45 0.04 -21.92 3.95
N LEU A 46 0.79 -22.79 3.28
CA LEU A 46 1.85 -23.60 3.89
C LEU A 46 3.01 -22.74 4.41
N VAL A 47 3.47 -21.76 3.63
CA VAL A 47 4.60 -20.88 4.03
C VAL A 47 4.22 -19.91 5.14
N TYR A 48 2.95 -19.80 5.53
CA TYR A 48 2.58 -19.10 6.77
C TYR A 48 3.07 -19.85 8.02
N LEU A 49 3.21 -21.18 7.98
CA LEU A 49 3.66 -21.96 9.14
C LEU A 49 5.04 -21.54 9.66
N PRO A 50 6.09 -21.37 8.82
CA PRO A 50 7.36 -20.79 9.25
C PRO A 50 7.22 -19.40 9.91
N ALA A 51 6.33 -18.53 9.40
CA ALA A 51 6.07 -17.24 10.02
C ALA A 51 5.48 -17.40 11.41
N LEU A 52 4.45 -18.23 11.55
CA LEU A 52 3.80 -18.54 12.82
C LEU A 52 4.79 -19.07 13.86
N LEU A 53 5.66 -20.01 13.46
CA LEU A 53 6.65 -20.61 14.36
C LEU A 53 7.71 -19.59 14.81
N LEU A 54 8.22 -18.78 13.89
CA LEU A 54 9.26 -17.80 14.20
C LEU A 54 8.69 -16.64 15.04
N GLU A 55 7.53 -16.10 14.68
CA GLU A 55 6.86 -15.05 15.46
C GLU A 55 6.52 -15.56 16.87
N GLY A 56 5.93 -16.76 16.99
CA GLY A 56 5.62 -17.35 18.30
C GLY A 56 6.85 -17.74 19.13
N PHE A 57 7.99 -18.01 18.49
CA PHE A 57 9.27 -18.17 19.20
C PHE A 57 9.77 -16.82 19.74
N LEU A 58 9.82 -15.78 18.91
CA LEU A 58 10.30 -14.45 19.30
C LEU A 58 9.42 -13.82 20.38
N GLN A 59 8.11 -14.05 20.31
CA GLN A 59 7.16 -13.66 21.36
C GLN A 59 7.51 -14.30 22.71
N ARG A 60 7.73 -15.62 22.74
CA ARG A 60 8.05 -16.34 23.99
C ARG A 60 9.44 -16.02 24.52
N TRP A 61 10.40 -15.77 23.64
CA TRP A 61 11.80 -15.57 24.02
C TRP A 61 12.11 -14.13 24.47
N GLN A 62 11.57 -13.14 23.75
CA GLN A 62 11.90 -11.72 23.94
C GLN A 62 10.68 -10.84 24.24
N GLY A 63 9.48 -11.43 24.36
CA GLY A 63 8.24 -10.65 24.53
C GLY A 63 7.83 -9.87 23.28
N LEU A 64 8.42 -10.16 22.12
CA LEU A 64 8.15 -9.45 20.88
C LEU A 64 6.81 -9.91 20.29
N ASP A 65 5.77 -9.14 20.52
CA ASP A 65 4.42 -9.44 20.08
C ASP A 65 3.86 -8.28 19.26
N LYS A 66 3.54 -8.53 17.98
CA LYS A 66 2.88 -7.52 17.14
C LYS A 66 1.54 -7.07 17.75
N THR A 67 0.87 -7.93 18.49
CA THR A 67 -0.46 -7.70 19.08
C THR A 67 -0.46 -7.04 20.45
N ALA A 68 0.70 -6.76 21.04
CA ALA A 68 0.82 -6.17 22.39
C ALA A 68 0.29 -4.72 22.48
N GLY A 69 0.06 -4.02 21.36
CA GLY A 69 -0.51 -2.67 21.36
C GLY A 69 0.44 -1.59 21.88
N THR A 70 1.76 -1.84 21.84
CA THR A 70 2.80 -0.93 22.32
C THR A 70 3.35 -0.06 21.18
N LEU A 71 3.50 1.25 21.41
CA LEU A 71 4.02 2.22 20.44
C LEU A 71 5.55 2.42 20.52
N ASP A 72 6.27 1.47 21.12
CA ASP A 72 7.71 1.61 21.38
C ASP A 72 8.59 1.35 20.14
N ALA A 73 9.85 1.81 20.22
CA ALA A 73 10.82 1.66 19.13
C ALA A 73 11.15 0.18 18.83
N ILE A 74 11.07 -0.68 19.85
CA ILE A 74 11.33 -2.12 19.71
C ILE A 74 10.24 -2.77 18.85
N THR A 75 8.96 -2.43 19.08
CA THR A 75 7.84 -2.89 18.24
C THR A 75 8.01 -2.43 16.79
N LEU A 76 8.43 -1.18 16.56
CA LEU A 76 8.71 -0.68 15.21
C LEU A 76 9.82 -1.46 14.50
N VAL A 77 10.95 -1.69 15.18
CA VAL A 77 12.05 -2.49 14.61
C VAL A 77 11.56 -3.91 14.30
N TYR A 78 10.84 -4.54 15.23
CA TYR A 78 10.30 -5.88 15.01
C TYR A 78 9.36 -5.93 13.79
N LEU A 79 8.42 -5.01 13.65
CA LEU A 79 7.46 -5.00 12.54
C LEU A 79 8.14 -4.78 11.18
N PHE A 80 9.06 -3.83 11.07
CA PHE A 80 9.68 -3.45 9.80
C PHE A 80 10.89 -4.30 9.40
N VAL A 81 11.63 -4.84 10.37
CA VAL A 81 12.90 -5.57 10.12
C VAL A 81 12.73 -7.08 10.29
N VAL A 82 11.69 -7.54 10.99
CA VAL A 82 11.44 -8.97 11.20
C VAL A 82 10.12 -9.41 10.57
N ALA A 83 8.98 -8.88 11.03
CA ALA A 83 7.67 -9.39 10.65
C ALA A 83 7.36 -9.17 9.16
N ALA A 84 7.37 -7.91 8.69
CA ALA A 84 7.06 -7.59 7.31
C ALA A 84 8.01 -8.22 6.27
N PRO A 85 9.35 -8.22 6.46
CA PRO A 85 10.26 -8.91 5.54
C PRO A 85 10.02 -10.42 5.50
N LEU A 86 9.75 -11.04 6.66
CA LEU A 86 9.44 -12.46 6.76
C LEU A 86 8.15 -12.79 5.99
N GLU A 87 7.07 -12.07 6.27
CA GLU A 87 5.78 -12.29 5.65
C GLU A 87 5.79 -12.09 4.12
N GLN A 88 6.47 -11.05 3.63
CA GLN A 88 6.58 -10.79 2.19
C GLN A 88 7.58 -11.73 1.51
N GLY A 89 8.68 -12.06 2.20
CA GLY A 89 9.68 -13.01 1.72
C GLY A 89 9.11 -14.43 1.56
N LEU A 90 8.31 -14.89 2.51
CA LEU A 90 7.65 -16.20 2.45
C LEU A 90 6.63 -16.27 1.31
N LYS A 91 5.86 -15.21 1.05
CA LYS A 91 4.97 -15.15 -0.13
C LYS A 91 5.75 -15.23 -1.44
N VAL A 92 6.90 -14.57 -1.53
CA VAL A 92 7.81 -14.73 -2.69
C VAL A 92 8.33 -16.16 -2.78
N ALA A 93 8.68 -16.80 -1.66
CA ALA A 93 9.11 -18.19 -1.62
C ALA A 93 8.01 -19.16 -2.11
N ALA A 94 6.73 -18.89 -1.84
CA ALA A 94 5.60 -19.66 -2.38
C ALA A 94 5.46 -19.51 -3.91
N VAL A 95 5.83 -18.35 -4.48
CA VAL A 95 5.80 -18.11 -5.94
C VAL A 95 7.04 -18.68 -6.64
N ALA A 96 8.18 -18.75 -5.94
CA ALA A 96 9.48 -19.09 -6.53
C ALA A 96 9.52 -20.42 -7.31
N PRO A 97 8.91 -21.54 -6.85
CA PRO A 97 8.89 -22.77 -7.62
C PRO A 97 8.23 -22.59 -8.99
N ILE A 98 7.07 -21.95 -9.04
CA ILE A 98 6.32 -21.76 -10.29
C ILE A 98 7.03 -20.78 -11.21
N ALA A 99 7.62 -19.70 -10.67
CA ALA A 99 8.40 -18.75 -11.45
C ALA A 99 9.71 -19.33 -12.02
N ARG A 100 10.21 -20.44 -11.47
CA ARG A 100 11.42 -21.14 -11.95
C ARG A 100 11.10 -22.31 -12.89
N LEU A 101 10.05 -23.08 -12.57
CA LEU A 101 9.66 -24.28 -13.32
C LEU A 101 8.92 -23.95 -14.61
N ARG A 102 8.27 -22.79 -14.68
CA ARG A 102 7.58 -22.33 -15.87
C ARG A 102 7.89 -20.85 -16.11
N PRO A 103 8.24 -20.44 -17.34
CA PRO A 103 8.18 -19.04 -17.71
C PRO A 103 6.77 -18.50 -17.45
N LEU A 104 6.66 -17.26 -16.96
CA LEU A 104 5.37 -16.58 -16.92
C LEU A 104 4.97 -16.32 -18.38
N ASP A 105 4.04 -17.10 -18.93
CA ASP A 105 3.71 -16.92 -20.35
C ASP A 105 2.98 -15.59 -20.60
N GLU A 106 2.18 -15.10 -19.65
CA GLU A 106 1.56 -13.77 -19.70
C GLU A 106 2.17 -12.80 -18.68
N PRO A 107 2.31 -11.51 -19.02
CA PRO A 107 2.78 -10.52 -18.05
C PRO A 107 1.92 -10.48 -16.79
N PHE A 108 0.60 -10.64 -16.92
CA PHE A 108 -0.33 -10.62 -15.78
C PHE A 108 -0.12 -11.77 -14.79
N ASP A 109 0.53 -12.86 -15.18
CA ASP A 109 0.77 -14.02 -14.31
C ASP A 109 1.58 -13.67 -13.07
N GLY A 110 2.46 -12.66 -13.16
CA GLY A 110 3.24 -12.19 -12.01
C GLY A 110 2.34 -11.70 -10.87
N ILE A 111 1.31 -10.91 -11.19
CA ILE A 111 0.31 -10.45 -10.22
C ILE A 111 -0.60 -11.61 -9.80
N ALA A 112 -1.01 -12.46 -10.74
CA ALA A 112 -1.91 -13.57 -10.44
C ALA A 112 -1.31 -14.56 -9.42
N TYR A 113 -0.03 -14.93 -9.57
CA TYR A 113 0.63 -15.82 -8.62
C TYR A 113 0.95 -15.13 -7.29
N ALA A 114 1.34 -13.84 -7.31
CA ALA A 114 1.53 -13.08 -6.07
C ALA A 114 0.22 -12.97 -5.26
N ALA A 115 -0.89 -12.67 -5.93
CA ALA A 115 -2.23 -12.63 -5.34
C ALA A 115 -2.65 -14.00 -4.79
N ALA A 116 -2.38 -15.08 -5.52
CA ALA A 116 -2.67 -16.43 -5.06
C ALA A 116 -1.92 -16.78 -3.77
N ALA A 117 -0.60 -16.51 -3.73
CA ALA A 117 0.21 -16.70 -2.53
C ALA A 117 -0.33 -15.87 -1.36
N ALA A 118 -0.71 -14.61 -1.60
CA ALA A 118 -1.30 -13.74 -0.59
C ALA A 118 -2.63 -14.26 -0.04
N PHE A 119 -3.54 -14.72 -0.90
CA PHE A 119 -4.83 -15.28 -0.48
C PHE A 119 -4.66 -16.53 0.38
N GLY A 120 -3.76 -17.44 0.00
CA GLY A 120 -3.44 -18.61 0.82
C GLY A 120 -2.84 -18.22 2.17
N PHE A 121 -1.86 -17.32 2.15
CA PHE A 121 -1.18 -16.85 3.36
C PHE A 121 -2.15 -16.18 4.34
N VAL A 122 -2.99 -15.26 3.87
CA VAL A 122 -3.96 -14.56 4.75
C VAL A 122 -5.06 -15.50 5.24
N SER A 123 -5.46 -16.50 4.46
CA SER A 123 -6.44 -17.50 4.93
C SER A 123 -5.90 -18.29 6.12
N ALA A 124 -4.64 -18.74 6.03
CA ALA A 124 -3.96 -19.45 7.12
C ALA A 124 -3.70 -18.53 8.32
N HIS A 125 -3.30 -17.28 8.07
CA HIS A 125 -3.14 -16.26 9.11
C HIS A 125 -4.45 -15.99 9.86
N ASN A 126 -5.55 -15.70 9.17
CA ASN A 126 -6.86 -15.48 9.79
C ASN A 126 -7.33 -16.71 10.58
N ALA A 127 -7.06 -17.92 10.05
CA ALA A 127 -7.43 -19.16 10.72
C ALA A 127 -6.79 -19.26 12.10
N VAL A 128 -5.48 -18.96 12.21
CA VAL A 128 -4.74 -19.04 13.48
C VAL A 128 -5.01 -17.82 14.36
N TYR A 129 -5.03 -16.62 13.77
CA TYR A 129 -5.16 -15.35 14.48
C TYR A 129 -6.46 -15.26 15.29
N LEU A 130 -7.56 -15.77 14.74
CA LEU A 130 -8.88 -15.73 15.38
C LEU A 130 -9.23 -17.02 16.15
N TRP A 131 -8.39 -18.06 16.11
CA TRP A 131 -8.70 -19.35 16.72
C TRP A 131 -8.72 -19.29 18.25
N GLY A 132 -9.79 -19.80 18.86
CA GLY A 132 -9.88 -19.97 20.31
C GLY A 132 -9.93 -18.66 21.12
N ARG A 133 -10.01 -17.50 20.46
CA ARG A 133 -10.06 -16.18 21.10
C ARG A 133 -11.50 -15.66 21.18
N PRO A 134 -11.84 -14.81 22.17
CA PRO A 134 -12.99 -13.93 22.06
C PRO A 134 -12.87 -13.14 20.75
N LEU A 135 -13.99 -12.94 20.03
CA LEU A 135 -14.01 -12.18 18.79
C LEU A 135 -14.61 -10.79 19.04
N PRO A 136 -13.88 -9.85 19.65
CA PRO A 136 -14.32 -8.46 19.67
C PRO A 136 -14.42 -7.95 18.23
N SER A 137 -15.33 -7.01 17.98
CA SER A 137 -15.55 -6.43 16.65
C SER A 137 -14.26 -5.92 16.01
N PHE A 138 -13.31 -5.47 16.84
CA PHE A 138 -12.01 -4.98 16.39
C PHE A 138 -11.14 -6.04 15.71
N ASP A 139 -10.98 -7.23 16.29
CA ASP A 139 -10.13 -8.30 15.70
C ASP A 139 -10.76 -8.85 14.42
N ILE A 140 -12.10 -8.85 14.33
CA ILE A 140 -12.81 -9.17 13.09
C ILE A 140 -12.47 -8.15 11.99
N VAL A 141 -12.50 -6.86 12.30
CA VAL A 141 -12.13 -5.81 11.33
C VAL A 141 -10.67 -5.94 10.89
N ARG A 142 -9.74 -6.26 11.80
CA ARG A 142 -8.33 -6.52 11.45
C ARG A 142 -8.18 -7.70 10.48
N ALA A 143 -8.87 -8.81 10.75
CA ALA A 143 -8.84 -9.99 9.88
C ALA A 143 -9.44 -9.71 8.50
N VAL A 144 -10.48 -8.87 8.43
CA VAL A 144 -11.08 -8.44 7.15
C VAL A 144 -10.14 -7.50 6.38
N LEU A 145 -9.51 -6.52 7.04
CA LEU A 145 -8.58 -5.58 6.42
C LEU A 145 -7.26 -6.25 5.98
N ALA A 146 -6.84 -7.32 6.64
CA ALA A 146 -5.64 -8.07 6.28
C ALA A 146 -5.72 -8.65 4.86
N VAL A 147 -6.93 -9.03 4.41
CA VAL A 147 -7.14 -9.64 3.09
C VAL A 147 -6.74 -8.69 1.94
N PRO A 148 -7.33 -7.48 1.80
CA PRO A 148 -6.87 -6.54 0.79
C PRO A 148 -5.44 -6.08 1.02
N ALA A 149 -4.98 -5.94 2.27
CA ALA A 149 -3.60 -5.56 2.58
C ALA A 149 -2.56 -6.51 1.97
N HIS A 150 -2.63 -7.80 2.31
CA HIS A 150 -1.70 -8.79 1.77
C HIS A 150 -1.79 -8.88 0.24
N LEU A 151 -3.00 -8.76 -0.32
CA LEU A 151 -3.21 -8.79 -1.76
C LEU A 151 -2.51 -7.63 -2.46
N VAL A 152 -2.74 -6.39 -2.02
CA VAL A 152 -2.19 -5.20 -2.70
C VAL A 152 -0.68 -5.11 -2.53
N PHE A 153 -0.14 -5.43 -1.36
CA PHE A 153 1.31 -5.43 -1.14
C PHE A 153 2.01 -6.49 -1.98
N ALA A 154 1.46 -7.71 -2.03
CA ALA A 154 2.02 -8.77 -2.87
C ALA A 154 1.96 -8.42 -4.36
N SER A 155 0.89 -7.76 -4.79
CA SER A 155 0.71 -7.32 -6.17
C SER A 155 1.78 -6.32 -6.64
N LEU A 156 2.42 -5.56 -5.75
CA LEU A 156 3.49 -4.61 -6.11
C LEU A 156 4.74 -5.34 -6.64
N TRP A 157 5.26 -6.32 -5.90
CA TRP A 157 6.37 -7.13 -6.39
C TRP A 157 5.94 -8.13 -7.47
N GLY A 158 4.67 -8.57 -7.46
CA GLY A 158 4.06 -9.35 -8.54
C GLY A 158 4.04 -8.61 -9.88
N TYR A 159 3.82 -7.29 -9.85
CA TYR A 159 3.93 -6.45 -11.05
C TYR A 159 5.35 -6.41 -11.60
N ALA A 160 6.35 -6.20 -10.73
CA ALA A 160 7.75 -6.21 -11.15
C ALA A 160 8.14 -7.56 -11.75
N LEU A 161 7.69 -8.66 -11.13
CA LEU A 161 7.88 -10.02 -11.61
C LEU A 161 7.28 -10.22 -13.03
N GLY A 162 6.04 -9.79 -13.25
CA GLY A 162 5.38 -9.86 -14.55
C GLY A 162 6.03 -8.99 -15.64
N ARG A 163 6.57 -7.83 -15.26
CA ARG A 163 7.31 -6.93 -16.16
C ARG A 163 8.69 -7.43 -16.54
N GLU A 164 9.32 -8.20 -15.67
CA GLU A 164 10.67 -8.71 -15.86
C GLU A 164 10.68 -10.18 -16.32
N ARG A 165 9.53 -10.74 -16.68
CA ARG A 165 9.38 -12.17 -17.04
C ARG A 165 10.31 -12.68 -18.13
N GLU A 166 10.71 -11.83 -19.07
CA GLU A 166 11.60 -12.17 -20.19
C GLU A 166 13.09 -12.10 -19.80
N ARG A 167 13.41 -11.65 -18.59
CA ARG A 167 14.80 -11.58 -18.10
C ARG A 167 15.26 -12.94 -17.58
N LYS A 168 16.57 -13.20 -17.68
CA LYS A 168 17.21 -14.42 -17.15
C LYS A 168 16.97 -14.66 -15.65
N ARG A 169 16.76 -13.59 -14.88
CA ARG A 169 16.49 -13.63 -13.43
C ARG A 169 15.33 -12.68 -13.11
N PRO A 170 14.08 -13.12 -13.29
CA PRO A 170 12.91 -12.28 -13.03
C PRO A 170 12.69 -12.08 -11.52
N LEU A 171 13.10 -13.05 -10.69
CA LEU A 171 13.25 -12.91 -9.24
C LEU A 171 14.64 -12.39 -8.89
N GLY A 172 14.73 -11.43 -7.97
CA GLY A 172 16.00 -10.86 -7.50
C GLY A 172 16.57 -9.74 -8.38
N GLY A 173 15.88 -9.35 -9.46
CA GLY A 173 16.25 -8.20 -10.29
C GLY A 173 16.10 -6.86 -9.55
N ARG A 174 16.80 -5.82 -10.00
CA ARG A 174 16.77 -4.50 -9.33
C ARG A 174 15.35 -3.94 -9.14
N ARG A 175 14.47 -4.11 -10.13
CA ARG A 175 13.08 -3.61 -10.02
C ARG A 175 12.23 -4.48 -9.10
N PHE A 176 12.42 -5.81 -9.16
CA PHE A 176 11.80 -6.72 -8.22
C PHE A 176 12.19 -6.39 -6.77
N ASN A 177 13.48 -6.23 -6.48
CA ASN A 177 13.97 -5.90 -5.14
C ASN A 177 13.42 -4.56 -4.64
N ALA A 178 13.39 -3.54 -5.50
CA ALA A 178 12.81 -2.24 -5.14
C ALA A 178 11.30 -2.35 -4.83
N ALA A 179 10.54 -3.10 -5.64
CA ALA A 179 9.12 -3.31 -5.40
C ALA A 179 8.85 -4.17 -4.15
N TRP A 180 9.70 -5.16 -3.87
CA TRP A 180 9.63 -5.99 -2.68
C TRP A 180 9.95 -5.20 -1.41
N ILE A 181 11.00 -4.37 -1.41
CA ILE A 181 11.30 -3.45 -0.30
C ILE A 181 10.13 -2.48 -0.09
N GLY A 182 9.57 -1.92 -1.15
CA GLY A 182 8.38 -1.06 -1.05
C GLY A 182 7.19 -1.77 -0.41
N ALA A 183 6.90 -3.01 -0.84
CA ALA A 183 5.83 -3.83 -0.26
C ALA A 183 6.09 -4.17 1.22
N MET A 184 7.33 -4.45 1.59
CA MET A 184 7.77 -4.71 2.97
C MET A 184 7.56 -3.49 3.87
N LEU A 185 7.98 -2.29 3.44
CA LEU A 185 7.77 -1.06 4.20
C LEU A 185 6.28 -0.75 4.37
N LEU A 186 5.47 -0.96 3.33
CA LEU A 186 4.02 -0.78 3.41
C LEU A 186 3.37 -1.83 4.34
N ASN A 187 3.82 -3.09 4.31
CA ASN A 187 3.32 -4.13 5.24
C ASN A 187 3.65 -3.78 6.69
N GLY A 188 4.89 -3.36 6.98
CA GLY A 188 5.29 -2.94 8.32
C GLY A 188 4.49 -1.73 8.83
N ALA A 189 4.23 -0.76 7.94
CA ALA A 189 3.40 0.39 8.27
C ALA A 189 1.94 -0.01 8.55
N TYR A 190 1.40 -0.93 7.76
CA TYR A 190 0.07 -1.51 7.97
C TYR A 190 -0.01 -2.26 9.30
N ASP A 191 0.93 -3.16 9.59
CA ASP A 191 0.94 -3.95 10.82
C ASP A 191 1.05 -3.04 12.06
N TYR A 192 1.83 -1.96 11.97
CA TYR A 192 1.91 -0.96 13.03
C TYR A 192 0.58 -0.23 13.27
N ILE A 193 -0.08 0.23 12.20
CA ILE A 193 -1.38 0.90 12.32
C ILE A 193 -2.43 -0.04 12.90
N VAL A 194 -2.40 -1.30 12.50
CA VAL A 194 -3.44 -2.26 12.84
C VAL A 194 -3.24 -2.83 14.23
N PHE A 195 -2.00 -3.15 14.61
CA PHE A 195 -1.72 -3.87 15.84
C PHE A 195 -1.09 -3.04 16.95
N ALA A 196 -0.21 -2.10 16.63
CA ALA A 196 0.46 -1.26 17.63
C ALA A 196 -0.33 0.01 17.98
N CYS A 197 -1.15 0.51 17.06
CA CYS A 197 -1.97 1.69 17.28
C CYS A 197 -3.35 1.38 17.85
N ARG A 198 -3.99 2.43 18.39
CA ARG A 198 -5.34 2.37 18.98
C ARG A 198 -6.39 1.95 17.95
N PRO A 199 -7.57 1.46 18.37
CA PRO A 199 -8.61 1.05 17.43
C PRO A 199 -9.03 2.12 16.40
N VAL A 200 -9.00 3.40 16.80
CA VAL A 200 -9.28 4.54 15.93
C VAL A 200 -8.28 4.63 14.76
N ALA A 201 -7.03 4.16 14.93
CA ALA A 201 -6.02 4.20 13.89
C ALA A 201 -6.34 3.30 12.68
N LEU A 202 -7.26 2.34 12.80
CA LEU A 202 -7.76 1.58 11.64
C LEU A 202 -8.38 2.48 10.56
N LEU A 203 -8.85 3.67 10.94
CA LEU A 203 -9.33 4.68 10.00
C LEU A 203 -8.23 5.19 9.07
N VAL A 204 -6.96 5.01 9.43
CA VAL A 204 -5.79 5.34 8.58
C VAL A 204 -5.39 4.14 7.69
N ALA A 205 -5.69 2.91 8.10
CA ALA A 205 -5.42 1.73 7.28
C ALA A 205 -6.27 1.73 5.99
N ALA A 206 -7.55 2.07 6.08
CA ALA A 206 -8.44 2.15 4.92
C ALA A 206 -7.92 3.07 3.79
N PRO A 207 -7.62 4.36 4.04
CA PRO A 207 -7.09 5.24 3.02
C PRO A 207 -5.76 4.69 2.45
N MET A 208 -4.83 4.21 3.29
CA MET A 208 -3.57 3.60 2.82
C MET A 208 -3.82 2.46 1.83
N LEU A 209 -4.72 1.54 2.18
CA LEU A 209 -5.08 0.40 1.33
C LEU A 209 -5.75 0.82 0.02
N LEU A 210 -6.58 1.87 0.04
CA LEU A 210 -7.17 2.43 -1.18
C LEU A 210 -6.10 3.02 -2.10
N GLY A 211 -5.15 3.77 -1.55
CA GLY A 211 -4.04 4.35 -2.33
C GLY A 211 -3.16 3.28 -2.97
N VAL A 212 -2.70 2.29 -2.19
CA VAL A 212 -1.88 1.19 -2.69
C VAL A 212 -2.68 0.29 -3.63
N GLY A 213 -3.96 0.05 -3.32
CA GLY A 213 -4.89 -0.70 -4.17
C GLY A 213 -5.10 -0.04 -5.53
N PHE A 214 -5.20 1.28 -5.59
CA PHE A 214 -5.26 2.02 -6.84
C PHE A 214 -3.98 1.85 -7.66
N ILE A 215 -2.80 1.91 -7.03
CA ILE A 215 -1.51 1.64 -7.68
C ILE A 215 -1.48 0.20 -8.23
N ALA A 216 -1.90 -0.80 -7.44
CA ALA A 216 -1.96 -2.19 -7.85
C ALA A 216 -2.95 -2.41 -9.02
N PHE A 217 -4.09 -1.71 -9.01
CA PHE A 217 -5.05 -1.72 -10.11
C PHE A 217 -4.44 -1.16 -11.41
N LEU A 218 -3.77 0.00 -11.35
CA LEU A 218 -3.09 0.57 -12.51
C LEU A 218 -1.97 -0.36 -13.03
N ALA A 219 -1.22 -0.97 -12.12
CA ALA A 219 -0.20 -1.96 -12.45
C ALA A 219 -0.79 -3.18 -13.17
N GLY A 220 -1.92 -3.70 -12.69
CA GLY A 220 -2.66 -4.78 -13.37
C GLY A 220 -3.12 -4.39 -14.77
N ARG A 221 -3.68 -3.18 -14.94
CA ARG A 221 -4.10 -2.69 -16.26
C ARG A 221 -2.93 -2.56 -17.24
N ASP A 222 -1.76 -2.09 -16.80
CA ASP A 222 -0.56 -2.04 -17.63
C ASP A 222 -0.15 -3.43 -18.13
N LEU A 223 -0.12 -4.44 -17.25
CA LEU A 223 0.24 -5.81 -17.64
C LEU A 223 -0.79 -6.44 -18.59
N LEU A 224 -2.09 -6.19 -18.37
CA LEU A 224 -3.15 -6.69 -19.24
C LEU A 224 -3.04 -6.09 -20.65
N ARG A 225 -2.76 -4.78 -20.76
CA ARG A 225 -2.53 -4.13 -22.06
C ARG A 225 -1.34 -4.72 -22.80
N ARG A 226 -0.26 -5.04 -22.08
CA ARG A 226 0.94 -5.68 -22.65
C ARG A 226 0.68 -7.10 -23.14
N GLY A 227 -0.20 -7.84 -22.47
CA GLY A 227 -0.58 -9.19 -22.88
C GLY A 227 -1.51 -9.25 -24.10
N ALA A 228 -2.19 -8.14 -24.43
CA ALA A 228 -3.16 -8.08 -25.52
C ALA A 228 -2.58 -7.70 -26.89
N SER A 229 -1.30 -7.32 -26.98
CA SER A 229 -0.70 -6.81 -28.22
C SER A 229 0.01 -7.93 -29.02
N PRO A 230 -0.47 -8.32 -30.22
CA PRO A 230 0.28 -9.21 -31.11
C PRO A 230 1.50 -8.50 -31.67
N GLN A 231 2.63 -9.19 -31.78
CA GLN A 231 3.91 -8.64 -32.28
C GLN A 231 3.87 -8.11 -33.73
N SER A 232 2.76 -8.27 -34.49
CA SER A 232 2.61 -7.87 -35.89
C SER A 232 1.98 -6.49 -36.13
N SER A 233 1.21 -5.91 -35.19
CA SER A 233 0.58 -4.59 -35.37
C SER A 233 1.53 -3.41 -35.08
N ARG A 234 2.76 -3.71 -34.61
CA ARG A 234 3.80 -2.75 -34.22
C ARG A 234 4.21 -1.75 -35.30
N ARG A 235 3.97 -2.00 -36.59
CA ARG A 235 4.40 -1.06 -37.66
C ARG A 235 3.32 -0.04 -38.05
N ARG A 236 2.04 -0.37 -37.89
CA ARG A 236 0.91 0.45 -38.38
C ARG A 236 0.22 1.25 -37.26
N GLU A 237 0.07 0.69 -36.06
CA GLU A 237 -0.49 1.41 -34.88
C GLU A 237 0.50 2.40 -34.24
N ARG A 238 1.82 2.20 -34.43
CA ARG A 238 2.85 3.13 -33.94
C ARG A 238 2.71 4.56 -34.47
N ARG A 239 2.01 4.77 -35.60
CA ARG A 239 1.74 6.11 -36.14
C ARG A 239 0.50 6.77 -35.52
N PHE A 240 -0.45 6.01 -34.98
CA PHE A 240 -1.72 6.54 -34.49
C PHE A 240 -1.82 6.57 -32.96
N LEU A 241 -1.26 5.58 -32.26
CA LEU A 241 -1.30 5.47 -30.79
C LEU A 241 -0.06 6.00 -30.06
N ALA A 242 0.91 6.57 -30.79
CA ALA A 242 2.02 7.32 -30.19
C ALA A 242 1.55 8.54 -29.35
N GLN A 243 0.27 8.90 -29.44
CA GLN A 243 -0.30 10.01 -28.68
C GLN A 243 -0.83 9.63 -27.28
N LEU A 244 -1.08 8.35 -26.92
CA LEU A 244 -1.80 8.02 -25.66
C LEU A 244 -1.35 6.73 -24.94
N GLY A 245 -0.08 6.32 -25.03
CA GLY A 245 0.47 5.21 -24.21
C GLY A 245 0.98 5.65 -22.82
N PRO A 246 0.92 4.81 -21.77
CA PRO A 246 1.53 5.14 -20.48
C PRO A 246 3.05 5.34 -20.66
N PRO A 247 3.62 6.42 -20.11
CA PRO A 247 4.98 6.84 -20.42
C PRO A 247 6.00 5.79 -19.94
N SER A 248 6.96 5.43 -20.78
CA SER A 248 8.09 4.61 -20.33
C SER A 248 8.90 5.40 -19.30
N LEU A 249 9.65 4.77 -18.39
CA LEU A 249 10.53 5.53 -17.47
C LEU A 249 11.53 6.44 -18.21
N GLY A 250 11.94 6.04 -19.43
CA GLY A 250 12.68 6.88 -20.35
C GLY A 250 11.85 8.07 -20.82
N SER A 251 10.58 7.87 -21.16
CA SER A 251 9.61 8.93 -21.50
C SER A 251 9.25 9.82 -20.33
N VAL A 252 9.19 9.31 -19.10
CA VAL A 252 9.01 10.09 -17.87
C VAL A 252 10.27 10.93 -17.61
N ARG A 253 11.46 10.34 -17.78
CA ARG A 253 12.74 11.06 -17.69
C ARG A 253 12.90 12.11 -18.80
N GLU A 254 12.43 11.81 -20.00
CA GLU A 254 12.42 12.71 -21.15
C GLU A 254 11.36 13.81 -20.95
N ALA A 255 10.18 13.48 -20.43
CA ALA A 255 9.13 14.46 -20.09
C ALA A 255 9.55 15.38 -18.94
N LEU A 256 10.29 14.87 -17.95
CA LEU A 256 10.96 15.68 -16.92
C LEU A 256 11.97 16.67 -17.53
N ARG A 257 12.50 16.37 -18.74
CA ARG A 257 13.45 17.21 -19.48
C ARG A 257 12.83 18.07 -20.58
N ARG A 258 11.65 17.70 -21.09
CA ARG A 258 10.94 18.32 -22.24
C ARG A 258 9.57 18.90 -21.89
N THR A 259 9.27 19.18 -20.63
CA THR A 259 8.24 20.19 -20.33
C THR A 259 8.71 21.53 -20.90
N GLU A 260 7.80 22.34 -21.46
CA GLU A 260 8.10 23.65 -22.08
C GLU A 260 8.96 24.57 -21.18
N ARG A 261 9.02 24.25 -19.88
CA ARG A 261 10.09 24.63 -18.95
C ARG A 261 10.62 23.38 -18.21
N PRO A 262 11.94 23.23 -18.02
CA PRO A 262 12.49 22.10 -17.27
C PRO A 262 12.02 22.13 -15.81
N VAL A 263 11.76 20.95 -15.24
CA VAL A 263 11.46 20.82 -13.80
C VAL A 263 12.62 21.39 -12.99
N THR A 264 12.35 22.39 -12.15
CA THR A 264 13.41 23.03 -11.36
C THR A 264 13.41 22.54 -9.91
N LEU A 265 14.60 22.27 -9.38
CA LEU A 265 14.75 21.89 -7.96
C LEU A 265 14.27 23.00 -7.01
N THR A 266 14.39 24.26 -7.44
CA THR A 266 13.92 25.43 -6.68
C THR A 266 12.40 25.41 -6.52
N TRP A 267 11.63 25.14 -7.58
CA TRP A 267 10.18 24.99 -7.48
C TRP A 267 9.77 23.76 -6.68
N ILE A 268 10.52 22.65 -6.77
CA ILE A 268 10.26 21.48 -5.92
C ILE A 268 10.40 21.84 -4.44
N ALA A 269 11.51 22.49 -4.07
CA ALA A 269 11.78 22.91 -2.69
C ALA A 269 10.76 23.95 -2.19
N PHE A 270 10.47 24.97 -3.00
CA PHE A 270 9.46 25.98 -2.68
C PHE A 270 8.07 25.34 -2.52
N GLY A 271 7.68 24.48 -3.44
CA GLY A 271 6.40 23.78 -3.37
C GLY A 271 6.32 22.82 -2.17
N ALA A 272 7.44 22.28 -1.71
CA ALA A 272 7.48 21.50 -0.47
C ALA A 272 7.19 22.39 0.74
N LEU A 273 7.78 23.60 0.81
CA LEU A 273 7.46 24.59 1.84
C LEU A 273 6.00 25.03 1.78
N VAL A 274 5.45 25.25 0.58
CA VAL A 274 4.02 25.54 0.39
C VAL A 274 3.16 24.39 0.91
N THR A 275 3.53 23.15 0.60
CA THR A 275 2.79 21.97 1.08
C THR A 275 2.80 21.86 2.60
N VAL A 276 3.96 22.07 3.23
CA VAL A 276 4.07 22.13 4.70
C VAL A 276 3.22 23.27 5.27
N GLY A 277 3.29 24.48 4.68
CA GLY A 277 2.52 25.63 5.13
C GLY A 277 1.01 25.43 5.02
N VAL A 278 0.53 24.90 3.89
CA VAL A 278 -0.90 24.57 3.68
C VAL A 278 -1.33 23.50 4.68
N MET A 279 -0.55 22.44 4.87
CA MET A 279 -0.84 21.37 5.83
C MET A 279 -0.92 21.88 7.27
N THR A 280 0.03 22.70 7.70
CA THR A 280 0.00 23.32 9.04
C THR A 280 -1.21 24.25 9.19
N THR A 281 -1.55 25.01 8.15
CA THR A 281 -2.71 25.92 8.17
C THR A 281 -4.03 25.15 8.25
N THR A 282 -4.21 24.10 7.44
CA THR A 282 -5.45 23.29 7.47
C THR A 282 -5.59 22.56 8.80
N LEU A 283 -4.50 22.03 9.35
CA LEU A 283 -4.51 21.42 10.69
C LEU A 283 -4.87 22.44 11.78
N ALA A 284 -4.26 23.62 11.76
CA ALA A 284 -4.58 24.69 12.74
C ALA A 284 -6.05 25.14 12.64
N LEU A 285 -6.58 25.29 11.42
CA LEU A 285 -7.99 25.59 11.20
C LEU A 285 -8.90 24.47 11.69
N ALA A 286 -8.53 23.21 11.47
CA ALA A 286 -9.28 22.06 11.94
C ALA A 286 -9.34 22.02 13.47
N VAL A 287 -8.23 22.32 14.15
CA VAL A 287 -8.20 22.44 15.62
C VAL A 287 -9.07 23.60 16.10
N ALA A 288 -8.93 24.79 15.50
CA ALA A 288 -9.70 25.97 15.87
C ALA A 288 -11.21 25.79 15.67
N LEU A 289 -11.62 25.20 14.54
CA LEU A 289 -13.02 24.88 14.26
C LEU A 289 -13.51 23.76 15.17
N GLY A 290 -12.71 22.72 15.39
CA GLY A 290 -13.05 21.64 16.32
C GLY A 290 -13.33 22.16 17.72
N HIS A 291 -12.50 23.06 18.25
CA HIS A 291 -12.77 23.71 19.55
C HIS A 291 -14.10 24.48 19.56
N ARG A 292 -14.45 25.17 18.47
CA ARG A 292 -15.75 25.87 18.36
C ARG A 292 -16.94 24.92 18.37
N PHE A 293 -16.77 23.70 17.87
CA PHE A 293 -17.80 22.66 17.87
C PHE A 293 -17.72 21.71 19.08
N GLY A 294 -16.92 22.05 20.10
CA GLY A 294 -16.79 21.26 21.33
C GLY A 294 -16.00 19.96 21.16
N VAL A 295 -15.17 19.85 20.12
CA VAL A 295 -14.26 18.71 19.93
C VAL A 295 -13.09 18.83 20.90
N ASP A 296 -12.94 17.83 21.77
CA ASP A 296 -11.82 17.72 22.71
C ASP A 296 -10.62 17.02 22.06
N PHE A 297 -9.63 17.79 21.62
CA PHE A 297 -8.38 17.24 21.08
C PHE A 297 -7.45 16.65 22.15
N ALA A 298 -7.62 17.00 23.43
CA ALA A 298 -6.85 16.38 24.51
C ALA A 298 -7.20 14.90 24.68
N ALA A 299 -8.37 14.45 24.19
CA ALA A 299 -8.71 13.02 24.13
C ALA A 299 -7.75 12.21 23.23
N VAL A 300 -7.09 12.85 22.26
CA VAL A 300 -6.09 12.19 21.41
C VAL A 300 -4.81 11.92 22.20
N ASP A 301 -4.34 12.90 22.98
CA ASP A 301 -3.12 12.80 23.79
C ASP A 301 -3.28 11.93 25.04
N ARG A 302 -4.47 11.94 25.66
CA ARG A 302 -4.77 11.14 26.85
C ARG A 302 -4.78 9.64 26.59
N GLY A 303 -4.74 9.22 25.33
CA GLY A 303 -4.66 7.80 24.99
C GLY A 303 -5.89 7.04 25.47
N ASP A 304 -7.08 7.60 25.27
CA ASP A 304 -8.34 6.90 25.52
C ASP A 304 -8.78 6.14 24.25
N ALA A 305 -9.23 4.89 24.39
CA ALA A 305 -9.70 4.06 23.26
C ALA A 305 -11.17 4.34 22.97
N SER A 306 -11.68 5.41 23.56
CA SER A 306 -13.08 5.79 23.55
C SER A 306 -13.44 6.37 22.19
N ALA A 307 -14.71 6.24 21.82
CA ALA A 307 -15.28 6.94 20.66
C ALA A 307 -15.01 8.46 20.69
N ALA A 308 -14.72 9.03 21.86
CA ALA A 308 -14.41 10.44 22.03
C ALA A 308 -13.12 10.87 21.32
N ALA A 309 -12.12 9.98 21.18
CA ALA A 309 -10.89 10.28 20.42
C ALA A 309 -11.06 10.13 18.90
N ALA A 310 -12.16 9.52 18.43
CA ALA A 310 -12.36 9.26 17.01
C ALA A 310 -12.65 10.53 16.20
N ALA A 311 -13.55 11.39 16.70
CA ALA A 311 -13.89 12.65 16.06
C ALA A 311 -12.69 13.61 15.88
N PRO A 312 -11.89 13.93 16.92
CA PRO A 312 -10.71 14.79 16.76
C PRO A 312 -9.69 14.17 15.81
N LEU A 313 -9.43 12.86 15.90
CA LEU A 313 -8.46 12.21 15.00
C LEU A 313 -8.93 12.23 13.54
N LEU A 314 -10.21 11.91 13.28
CA LEU A 314 -10.78 11.97 11.94
C LEU A 314 -10.68 13.36 11.35
N LEU A 315 -10.95 14.40 12.16
CA LEU A 315 -10.85 15.78 11.74
C LEU A 315 -9.41 16.18 11.38
N LEU A 316 -8.42 15.77 12.19
CA LEU A 316 -6.99 16.00 11.89
C LEU A 316 -6.53 15.25 10.64
N VAL A 317 -6.89 13.98 10.49
CA VAL A 317 -6.55 13.16 9.31
C VAL A 317 -7.20 13.75 8.05
N ALA A 318 -8.47 14.11 8.11
CA ALA A 318 -9.17 14.74 6.99
C ALA A 318 -8.53 16.08 6.61
N ALA A 319 -8.16 16.91 7.58
CA ALA A 319 -7.50 18.19 7.35
C ALA A 319 -6.10 18.04 6.74
N ALA A 320 -5.32 17.06 7.19
CA ALA A 320 -4.03 16.74 6.60
C ALA A 320 -4.17 16.24 5.15
N ILE A 321 -5.13 15.34 4.89
CA ILE A 321 -5.40 14.82 3.55
C ILE A 321 -5.90 15.94 2.60
N ALA A 322 -6.77 16.83 3.09
CA ALA A 322 -7.31 17.96 2.33
C ALA A 322 -6.26 19.03 1.97
N ALA A 323 -5.10 19.04 2.65
CA ALA A 323 -4.02 19.96 2.34
C ALA A 323 -3.39 19.69 0.96
N PHE A 324 -3.26 18.41 0.58
CA PHE A 324 -2.57 18.00 -0.63
C PHE A 324 -3.20 18.45 -1.95
N PRO A 325 -4.53 18.38 -2.18
CA PRO A 325 -5.11 18.92 -3.41
C PRO A 325 -4.97 20.45 -3.48
N VAL A 326 -5.08 21.15 -2.34
CA VAL A 326 -4.92 22.61 -2.29
C VAL A 326 -3.47 23.00 -2.57
N SER A 327 -2.50 22.33 -1.94
CA SER A 327 -1.08 22.60 -2.20
C SER A 327 -0.70 22.25 -3.63
N GLY A 328 -1.20 21.12 -4.16
CA GLY A 328 -1.00 20.72 -5.56
C GLY A 328 -1.46 21.78 -6.55
N TYR A 329 -2.65 22.35 -6.32
CA TYR A 329 -3.21 23.45 -7.10
C TYR A 329 -2.35 24.72 -7.03
N LEU A 330 -1.98 25.14 -5.82
CA LEU A 330 -1.20 26.36 -5.60
C LEU A 330 0.20 26.26 -6.22
N VAL A 331 0.89 25.13 -6.05
CA VAL A 331 2.22 24.91 -6.63
C VAL A 331 2.15 24.89 -8.15
N ALA A 332 1.14 24.23 -8.74
CA ALA A 332 0.95 24.21 -10.19
C ALA A 332 0.70 25.63 -10.75
N ARG A 333 -0.13 26.43 -10.08
CA ARG A 333 -0.39 27.82 -10.47
C ARG A 333 0.85 28.71 -10.34
N ALA A 334 1.57 28.60 -9.22
CA ALA A 334 2.75 29.40 -8.93
C ALA A 334 3.92 29.07 -9.87
N SER A 335 4.16 27.78 -10.13
CA SER A 335 5.25 27.36 -11.00
C SER A 335 4.93 27.51 -12.48
N SER A 336 3.67 27.80 -12.83
CA SER A 336 3.17 27.94 -14.21
C SER A 336 3.46 26.72 -15.10
N THR A 337 3.73 25.56 -14.49
CA THR A 337 4.11 24.37 -15.25
C THR A 337 2.90 23.70 -15.87
N GLY A 338 3.05 23.23 -17.11
CA GLY A 338 2.04 22.38 -17.75
C GLY A 338 2.02 20.93 -17.25
N SER A 339 2.70 20.64 -16.13
CA SER A 339 2.96 19.27 -15.67
C SER A 339 2.70 19.12 -14.18
N VAL A 340 2.09 18.00 -13.79
CA VAL A 340 1.83 17.64 -12.39
C VAL A 340 3.09 17.20 -11.63
N LEU A 341 4.23 17.06 -12.31
CA LEU A 341 5.45 16.46 -11.74
C LEU A 341 6.10 17.33 -10.66
N GLU A 342 6.12 18.65 -10.83
CA GLU A 342 6.66 19.57 -9.82
C GLU A 342 5.84 19.54 -8.52
N PRO A 343 4.51 19.75 -8.56
CA PRO A 343 3.65 19.60 -7.38
C PRO A 343 3.74 18.22 -6.72
N ALA A 344 3.81 17.15 -7.52
CA ALA A 344 3.91 15.78 -7.01
C ALA A 344 5.25 15.53 -6.30
N ALA A 345 6.36 16.00 -6.88
CA ALA A 345 7.69 15.93 -6.27
C ALA A 345 7.80 16.82 -5.01
N SER A 346 7.17 18.00 -5.02
CA SER A 346 7.04 18.88 -3.86
C SER A 346 6.28 18.22 -2.72
N ALA A 347 5.15 17.57 -3.00
CA ALA A 347 4.39 16.84 -1.98
C ALA A 347 5.20 15.67 -1.42
N ALA A 348 5.88 14.89 -2.28
CA ALA A 348 6.76 13.81 -1.84
C ALA A 348 7.91 14.32 -0.95
N LEU A 349 8.55 15.43 -1.32
CA LEU A 349 9.62 16.05 -0.54
C LEU A 349 9.11 16.61 0.78
N ALA A 350 7.92 17.23 0.81
CA ALA A 350 7.28 17.71 2.03
C ALA A 350 6.95 16.58 3.00
N ILE A 351 6.42 15.47 2.48
CA ILE A 351 6.17 14.25 3.26
C ILE A 351 7.50 13.73 3.81
N LEU A 352 8.52 13.55 2.97
CA LEU A 352 9.82 13.05 3.39
C LEU A 352 10.49 13.96 4.44
N GLY A 353 10.45 15.28 4.24
CA GLY A 353 10.99 16.26 5.19
C GLY A 353 10.24 16.22 6.52
N SER A 354 8.91 16.12 6.47
CA SER A 354 8.08 15.94 7.66
C SER A 354 8.42 14.64 8.38
N LEU A 355 8.59 13.53 7.64
CA LEU A 355 9.00 12.23 8.17
C LEU A 355 10.37 12.29 8.88
N VAL A 356 11.34 13.01 8.32
CA VAL A 356 12.68 13.15 8.91
C VAL A 356 12.63 14.01 10.18
N LEU A 357 11.92 15.13 10.15
CA LEU A 357 11.79 16.04 11.29
C LEU A 357 10.98 15.39 12.43
N LEU A 358 9.87 14.71 12.10
CA LEU A 358 9.05 13.97 13.06
C LEU A 358 9.72 12.68 13.52
N GLY A 359 10.52 12.01 12.70
CA GLY A 359 11.15 10.74 13.05
C GLY A 359 12.19 10.81 14.17
N LEU A 360 12.75 12.01 14.39
CA LEU A 360 13.64 12.25 15.53
C LEU A 360 12.88 12.49 16.85
N ALA A 361 11.60 12.89 16.79
CA ALA A 361 10.81 13.28 17.96
C ALA A 361 9.63 12.33 18.27
N ALA A 362 9.08 11.68 17.25
CA ALA A 362 7.86 10.87 17.30
C ALA A 362 7.88 9.79 16.20
N PRO A 363 8.52 8.62 16.45
CA PRO A 363 8.59 7.50 15.50
C PRO A 363 7.21 7.03 14.99
N VAL A 364 6.16 7.20 15.82
CA VAL A 364 4.76 6.94 15.47
C VAL A 364 4.33 7.77 14.25
N ALA A 365 4.63 9.07 14.25
CA ALA A 365 4.21 9.98 13.19
C ALA A 365 4.84 9.64 11.83
N VAL A 366 6.04 9.04 11.84
CA VAL A 366 6.71 8.55 10.63
C VAL A 366 5.89 7.46 9.94
N VAL A 367 5.31 6.55 10.72
CA VAL A 367 4.51 5.47 10.17
C VAL A 367 3.20 5.99 9.59
N PHE A 368 2.52 6.88 10.30
CA PHE A 368 1.29 7.52 9.81
C PHE A 368 1.53 8.30 8.51
N ALA A 369 2.59 9.10 8.45
CA ALA A 369 2.90 9.86 7.24
C ALA A 369 3.37 8.94 6.09
N THR A 370 4.06 7.83 6.36
CA THR A 370 4.40 6.83 5.33
C THR A 370 3.15 6.14 4.78
N ALA A 371 2.18 5.81 5.65
CA ALA A 371 0.92 5.20 5.25
C ALA A 371 0.02 6.14 4.43
N LEU A 372 0.00 7.43 4.76
CA LEU A 372 -0.77 8.44 4.04
C LEU A 372 -0.09 8.93 2.76
N ALA A 373 1.23 8.70 2.61
CA ALA A 373 2.02 9.22 1.50
C ALA A 373 1.49 8.89 0.09
N PRO A 374 1.02 7.66 -0.23
CA PRO A 374 0.51 7.36 -1.57
C PRO A 374 -0.75 8.17 -1.93
N ILE A 375 -1.60 8.45 -0.95
CA ILE A 375 -2.84 9.19 -1.13
C ILE A 375 -2.56 10.67 -1.23
N ALA A 376 -1.73 11.18 -0.32
CA ALA A 376 -1.24 12.54 -0.32
C ALA A 376 -0.62 12.89 -1.67
N PHE A 377 0.24 12.01 -2.20
CA PHE A 377 0.82 12.14 -3.53
C PHE A 377 -0.25 12.15 -4.64
N SER A 378 -1.22 11.24 -4.59
CA SER A 378 -2.29 11.14 -5.60
C SER A 378 -3.20 12.36 -5.60
N LEU A 379 -3.55 12.88 -4.42
CA LEU A 379 -4.36 14.08 -4.25
C LEU A 379 -3.61 15.34 -4.67
N ALA A 380 -2.31 15.43 -4.39
CA ALA A 380 -1.47 16.51 -4.89
C ALA A 380 -1.42 16.53 -6.42
N CYS A 381 -1.30 15.36 -7.05
CA CYS A 381 -1.40 15.23 -8.51
C CYS A 381 -2.77 15.70 -9.03
N ALA A 382 -3.86 15.34 -8.34
CA ALA A 382 -5.22 15.74 -8.72
C ALA A 382 -5.42 17.26 -8.61
N GLY A 383 -4.96 17.88 -7.52
CA GLY A 383 -4.98 19.33 -7.35
C GLY A 383 -4.16 20.07 -8.40
N ALA A 384 -2.97 19.54 -8.69
CA ALA A 384 -2.11 20.08 -9.74
C ALA A 384 -2.78 20.05 -11.11
N TRP A 385 -3.47 18.97 -11.47
CA TRP A 385 -4.22 18.86 -12.72
C TRP A 385 -5.27 19.96 -12.90
N ILE A 386 -5.97 20.33 -11.81
CA ILE A 386 -6.92 21.45 -11.81
C ILE A 386 -6.18 22.79 -11.96
N GLY A 387 -5.00 22.93 -11.36
CA GLY A 387 -4.19 24.14 -11.45
C GLY A 387 -3.57 24.38 -12.83
N THR A 388 -3.32 23.32 -13.60
CA THR A 388 -2.72 23.39 -14.95
C THR A 388 -3.73 23.49 -16.08
N THR A 389 -4.99 23.12 -15.86
CA THR A 389 -6.06 23.29 -16.83
C THR A 389 -6.50 24.77 -16.86
N ARG A 390 -6.33 25.42 -18.01
CA ARG A 390 -6.76 26.81 -18.26
C ARG A 390 -8.18 26.85 -18.77
#